data_AF-A0A933CTU8-F1
#
_entry.id   AF-A0A933CTU8-F1
#
_cell.length_a   1.000
_cell.length_b   1.000
_cell.length_c   1.000
_cell.angle_alpha   90.00
_cell.angle_beta   90.00
_cell.angle_gamma   90.00
#
_symmetry.space_group_name_H-M   'P 1'
#
loop_
_entity.id
_entity.type
_entity.pdbx_description
1 polymer ?
#
loop_
_entity_poly.entity_id
_entity_poly.type
_entity_poly.pdbx_seq_one_letter_code
_entity_poly.pdbx_strand_id
1 'polypeptide(L)' 'MNSKNSINSMDPINTNNDDCRDWERYSARQDTRMKMGGFVGKAEYRGELGEFLSMISLGEKVHVGKGTGFGLGRYQIDTS' A
#
# COMPACT_ATOMS: atom_id res chain seq x y z
N MET A 1 26.04 26.65 -4.94
CA MET A 1 25.16 25.93 -5.88
C MET A 1 25.65 24.49 -5.94
N ASN A 2 24.98 23.41 -5.54
CA ASN A 2 23.70 23.16 -4.88
C ASN A 2 23.96 22.06 -3.85
N SER A 3 23.94 22.38 -2.55
CA SER A 3 23.89 21.36 -1.49
C SER A 3 22.43 21.04 -1.22
N LYS A 4 21.88 20.09 -1.97
CA LYS A 4 20.66 19.38 -1.59
C LYS A 4 21.00 17.90 -1.71
N ASN A 5 21.19 17.26 -0.58
CA ASN A 5 20.81 15.87 -0.37
C ASN A 5 20.69 15.67 1.13
N SER A 6 19.56 16.13 1.67
CA SER A 6 19.04 15.59 2.92
C SER A 6 18.67 14.13 2.64
N ILE A 7 19.53 13.20 3.03
CA ILE A 7 19.34 11.75 2.86
C ILE A 7 18.47 11.12 3.97
N ASN A 8 17.54 11.89 4.55
CA ASN A 8 16.76 11.47 5.73
C ASN A 8 15.30 11.11 5.40
N SER A 9 14.97 10.76 4.15
CA SER A 9 13.61 10.37 3.76
C SER A 9 13.54 8.90 3.38
N MET A 10 12.43 8.24 3.74
CA MET A 10 12.09 6.92 3.22
C MET A 10 11.81 7.04 1.72
N ASP A 11 12.73 6.52 0.92
CA ASP A 11 12.69 6.66 -0.53
C ASP A 11 12.30 5.33 -1.17
N PRO A 12 11.29 5.30 -2.06
CA PRO A 12 10.95 4.10 -2.82
C PRO A 12 12.08 3.80 -3.82
N ILE A 13 12.59 2.57 -3.77
CA ILE A 13 13.63 2.10 -4.70
C ILE A 13 13.07 1.24 -5.82
N ASN A 14 11.98 0.53 -5.56
CA ASN A 14 11.31 -0.29 -6.57
C ASN A 14 9.82 -0.41 -6.24
N THR A 15 8.97 -0.33 -7.26
CA THR A 15 7.55 -0.59 -7.14
C THR A 15 7.14 -1.40 -8.35
N ASN A 16 6.92 -2.70 -8.15
CA ASN A 16 6.39 -3.58 -9.17
C ASN A 16 4.90 -3.74 -8.91
N ASN A 17 4.08 -3.27 -9.84
CA ASN A 17 2.65 -3.59 -9.85
C ASN A 17 2.47 -4.80 -10.76
N ASP A 18 2.61 -5.99 -10.17
CA ASP A 18 2.56 -7.25 -10.91
C ASP A 18 1.16 -7.53 -11.47
N ASP A 19 0.11 -7.04 -10.82
CA ASP A 19 -1.28 -7.24 -11.24
C ASP A 19 -2.19 -6.08 -10.79
N CYS A 20 -2.92 -5.47 -11.73
CA CYS A 20 -4.07 -4.64 -11.40
C CYS A 20 -5.34 -5.49 -11.51
N ARG A 21 -5.97 -5.80 -10.37
CA ARG A 21 -7.18 -6.61 -10.32
C ARG A 21 -8.37 -5.68 -10.31
N ASP A 22 -9.21 -5.71 -11.34
CA ASP A 22 -10.50 -5.01 -11.34
C ASP A 22 -11.64 -6.02 -11.20
N TRP A 23 -12.46 -5.84 -10.17
CA TRP A 23 -13.64 -6.68 -9.93
C TRP A 23 -14.71 -5.88 -9.20
N GLU A 24 -15.96 -6.31 -9.36
CA GLU A 24 -17.12 -5.61 -8.83
C GLU A 24 -17.88 -6.46 -7.82
N ARG A 25 -18.48 -5.81 -6.82
CA ARG A 25 -19.43 -6.42 -5.89
C ARG A 25 -20.78 -5.72 -6.00
N TYR A 26 -21.84 -6.49 -6.21
CA TYR A 26 -23.19 -5.95 -6.13
C TYR A 26 -23.64 -5.82 -4.66
N SER A 27 -24.11 -4.62 -4.29
CA SER A 27 -24.61 -4.32 -2.95
C SER A 27 -26.14 -4.32 -2.97
N ALA A 28 -26.75 -5.40 -2.49
CA ALA A 28 -28.21 -5.51 -2.41
C ALA A 28 -28.85 -4.45 -1.50
N ARG A 29 -28.10 -3.90 -0.52
CA ARG A 29 -28.61 -2.85 0.39
C ARG A 29 -28.70 -1.47 -0.27
N GLN A 30 -27.89 -1.23 -1.29
CA GLN A 30 -27.79 0.06 -1.99
C GLN A 30 -28.18 -0.06 -3.47
N ASP A 31 -28.61 -1.25 -3.89
CA ASP A 31 -28.93 -1.62 -5.26
C ASP A 31 -27.89 -1.12 -6.29
N THR A 32 -26.60 -1.25 -5.95
CA THR A 32 -25.50 -0.64 -6.72
C THR A 32 -24.31 -1.59 -6.84
N ARG A 33 -23.62 -1.54 -7.98
CA ARG A 33 -22.34 -2.23 -8.20
C ARG A 33 -21.16 -1.37 -7.69
N MET A 34 -20.40 -1.93 -6.76
CA MET A 34 -19.23 -1.31 -6.16
C MET A 34 -17.98 -1.81 -6.86
N LYS A 35 -17.11 -0.89 -7.31
CA LYS A 35 -15.77 -1.23 -7.80
C LYS A 35 -14.87 -1.60 -6.63
N MET A 36 -14.34 -2.81 -6.66
CA MET A 36 -13.48 -3.41 -5.64
C MET A 36 -12.06 -3.66 -6.15
N GLY A 37 -11.70 -3.06 -7.29
CA GLY A 37 -10.38 -3.19 -7.86
C GLY A 37 -9.27 -2.55 -7.03
N GLY A 38 -8.05 -3.01 -7.24
CA GLY A 38 -6.85 -2.53 -6.56
C GLY A 38 -5.56 -3.06 -7.18
N PHE A 39 -4.45 -2.49 -6.74
CA PHE A 39 -3.12 -2.92 -7.16
C PHE A 39 -2.61 -4.06 -6.27
N VAL A 40 -2.01 -5.06 -6.90
CA VAL A 40 -1.28 -6.15 -6.25
C VAL A 40 0.14 -6.11 -6.79
N GLY A 41 1.11 -6.13 -5.88
CA GLY A 41 2.50 -5.94 -6.25
C GLY A 41 3.42 -5.85 -5.03
N LYS A 42 4.67 -5.53 -5.30
CA LYS A 42 5.73 -5.35 -4.30
C LYS A 42 6.25 -3.93 -4.35
N ALA A 43 6.45 -3.35 -3.17
CA ALA A 43 7.09 -2.05 -3.02
C ALA A 43 8.29 -2.20 -2.09
N GLU A 44 9.46 -1.78 -2.55
CA GLU A 44 10.72 -1.78 -1.82
C GLU A 44 11.11 -0.35 -1.48
N TYR A 45 11.52 -0.14 -0.24
CA TYR A 45 11.91 1.17 0.28
C TYR A 45 13.29 1.08 0.94
N ARG A 46 14.08 2.15 0.82
CA ARG A 46 15.38 2.29 1.51
C ARG A 46 15.50 3.66 2.16
N GLY A 47 16.42 3.79 3.11
CA GLY A 47 16.67 5.02 3.87
C GLY A 47 16.36 4.85 5.36
N GLU A 48 16.09 5.96 6.04
CA GLU A 48 15.70 5.95 7.46
C GLU A 48 14.25 5.51 7.61
N LEU A 49 14.03 4.19 7.74
CA LEU A 49 12.68 3.63 7.91
C LEU A 49 12.15 3.76 9.34
N GLY A 50 13.00 4.06 10.33
CA GLY A 50 12.68 3.96 11.77
C GLY A 50 11.37 4.64 12.17
N GLU A 51 11.17 5.89 11.73
CA GLU A 51 9.96 6.65 12.04
C GLU A 51 8.69 6.10 11.34
N PHE A 52 8.86 5.46 10.19
CA PHE A 52 7.78 4.92 9.37
C PHE A 52 7.45 3.47 9.70
N LEU A 53 8.40 2.69 10.24
CA LEU A 53 8.24 1.27 10.54
C LEU A 53 7.04 0.99 11.43
N SER A 54 6.77 1.85 12.43
CA SER A 54 5.60 1.70 13.30
C SER A 54 4.28 1.82 12.52
N MET A 55 4.21 2.77 11.59
CA MET A 55 3.03 2.98 10.75
C MET A 55 2.86 1.88 9.70
N ILE A 56 3.96 1.42 9.09
CA ILE A 56 3.97 0.33 8.12
C ILE A 56 3.58 -1.00 8.80
N SER A 57 4.14 -1.28 9.98
CA SER A 57 3.77 -2.47 10.77
C SER A 57 2.30 -2.44 11.23
N LEU A 58 1.76 -1.25 11.48
CA LEU A 58 0.34 -1.10 11.78
C LEU A 58 -0.52 -1.41 10.55
N GLY A 59 -0.12 -0.90 9.38
CA GLY A 59 -0.85 -1.08 8.12
C GLY A 59 -0.96 -2.54 7.69
N GLU A 60 0.01 -3.40 8.02
CA GLU A 60 -0.11 -4.85 7.84
C GLU A 60 -1.32 -5.45 8.59
N LYS A 61 -1.59 -4.96 9.81
CA LYS A 61 -2.68 -5.47 10.67
C LYS A 61 -4.04 -4.88 10.32
N VAL A 62 -4.09 -3.59 10.00
CA VAL A 62 -5.36 -2.86 9.80
C VAL A 62 -5.75 -2.72 8.33
N HIS A 63 -4.84 -3.09 7.42
CA HIS A 63 -4.90 -2.84 5.99
C HIS A 63 -4.90 -1.34 5.67
N VAL A 64 -4.54 -0.96 4.44
CA VAL A 64 -4.43 0.46 4.06
C VAL A 64 -5.19 0.76 2.77
N GLY A 65 -5.83 1.93 2.73
CA GLY A 65 -6.55 2.42 1.55
C GLY A 65 -8.06 2.20 1.61
N LYS A 66 -8.70 2.12 0.44
CA LYS A 66 -10.16 2.00 0.33
C LYS A 66 -10.59 0.53 0.39
N GLY A 67 -11.66 0.23 1.13
CA GLY A 67 -12.25 -1.10 1.16
C GLY A 67 -11.51 -2.11 2.06
N THR A 68 -10.77 -1.62 3.06
CA THR A 68 -10.09 -2.45 4.09
C THR A 68 -11.05 -3.41 4.79
N GLY A 69 -12.28 -2.96 5.09
CA GLY A 69 -13.34 -3.80 5.67
C GLY A 69 -13.84 -4.92 4.74
N PHE A 70 -13.53 -4.87 3.45
CA PHE A 70 -13.80 -5.94 2.48
C PHE A 70 -12.55 -6.76 2.15
N GLY A 71 -11.46 -6.57 2.90
CA GLY A 71 -10.22 -7.33 2.75
C GLY A 71 -9.26 -6.80 1.69
N LEU A 72 -9.48 -5.59 1.17
CA LEU A 72 -8.52 -4.89 0.29
C LEU A 72 -7.41 -4.21 1.10
N GLY A 73 -6.30 -3.85 0.43
CA GLY A 73 -5.24 -3.07 1.06
C GLY A 73 -4.33 -3.85 1.99
N ARG A 74 -4.35 -5.19 1.88
CA ARG A 74 -3.47 -6.09 2.64
C ARG A 74 -2.08 -6.08 2.03
N TYR A 75 -1.08 -6.07 2.90
CA TYR A 75 0.30 -6.31 2.54
C TYR A 75 1.00 -6.97 3.73
N GLN A 76 2.19 -7.51 3.46
CA GLN A 76 3.10 -8.07 4.46
C GLN A 76 4.46 -7.41 4.28
N ILE A 77 5.22 -7.33 5.36
CA ILE A 77 6.56 -6.76 5.34
C ILE A 77 7.55 -7.91 5.18
N ASP A 78 8.47 -7.75 4.23
CA ASP A 78 9.60 -8.66 4.03
C ASP A 78 10.90 -7.88 4.29
N THR A 79 11.87 -8.50 4.96
CA THR A 79 13.15 -7.91 5.37
C THR A 79 14.36 -8.58 4.71
N SER A 80 14.16 -9.27 3.57
CA SER A 80 15.19 -9.92 2.76
C SER A 80 16.38 -9.02 2.39
#